data_AF-A0A3M1LRN4-F1
#
_entry.id   AF-A0A3M1LRN4-F1
#
_cell.length_a   1.000
_cell.length_b   1.000
_cell.length_c   1.000
_cell.angle_alpha   90.00
_cell.angle_beta   90.00
_cell.angle_gamma   90.00
#
_symmetry.space_group_name_H-M   'P 1'
#
loop_
_entity.id
_entity.type
_entity.pdbx_description
1 polymer ?
#
loop_
_entity_poly.entity_id
_entity_poly.type
_entity_poly.pdbx_seq_one_letter_code
_entity_poly.pdbx_strand_id
1 'polypeptide(L)'
;MSRLSATTLRKELARPWQHGTHYAARGAEIAEPVRLDGMTLCGFDLSAAHFARALSARGATFRGLSWLHDARIEGTVDFAGATFRTDLRLDGLRAARLDLSDTRFEGVLRLDRARVGEVVLDRSCHLANVSMAGVVFERLGLKDCEMLGGLWLEGARIRRVSSAGLHVEGRRRDG
;
A
#
# COMPACT_ATOMS: atom_id res chain seq x y z
N MET A 1 12.90 19.71 2.84
CA MET A 1 12.20 18.55 3.46
C MET A 1 11.83 18.95 4.88
N SER A 2 10.55 18.85 5.25
CA SER A 2 10.07 19.20 6.59
C SER A 2 10.09 17.95 7.48
N ARG A 3 10.55 18.08 8.73
CA ARG A 3 10.41 17.00 9.72
C ARG A 3 8.97 16.93 10.20
N LEU A 4 8.43 15.71 10.28
CA LEU A 4 7.09 15.43 10.79
C LEU A 4 7.20 14.35 11.86
N SER A 5 6.67 14.61 13.06
CA SER A 5 6.63 13.58 14.10
C SER A 5 5.53 12.56 13.82
N ALA A 6 5.74 11.32 14.25
CA ALA A 6 4.75 10.26 14.15
C ALA A 6 3.45 10.61 14.90
N THR A 7 3.56 11.31 16.04
CA THR A 7 2.40 11.77 16.82
C THR A 7 1.57 12.79 16.05
N THR A 8 2.20 13.77 15.40
CA THR A 8 1.48 14.76 14.59
C THR A 8 0.82 14.07 13.41
N LEU A 9 1.55 13.23 12.66
CA LEU A 9 0.97 12.48 11.55
C LEU A 9 -0.25 11.67 12.01
N ARG A 10 -0.13 10.90 13.09
CA ARG A 10 -1.23 10.11 13.65
C ARG A 10 -2.45 10.97 13.97
N LYS A 11 -2.26 12.14 14.58
CA LYS A 11 -3.34 13.07 14.92
C LYS A 11 -4.04 13.62 13.67
N GLU A 12 -3.27 13.98 12.65
CA GLU A 12 -3.80 14.52 11.39
C GLU A 12 -4.60 13.47 10.62
N LEU A 13 -4.09 12.23 10.55
CA LEU A 13 -4.75 11.13 9.86
C LEU A 13 -6.00 10.62 10.60
N ALA A 14 -6.08 10.80 11.93
CA ALA A 14 -7.25 10.41 12.73
C ALA A 14 -8.46 11.36 12.59
N ARG A 15 -8.31 12.48 11.87
CA ARG A 15 -9.41 13.43 11.69
C ARG A 15 -10.57 12.77 10.92
N PRO A 16 -11.83 13.16 11.19
CA PRO A 16 -12.96 12.68 10.42
C PRO A 16 -12.75 12.89 8.92
N TRP A 17 -12.98 11.84 8.13
CA TRP A 17 -12.89 11.94 6.68
C TRP A 17 -13.97 12.87 6.13
N GLN A 18 -13.56 13.75 5.23
CA GLN A 18 -14.46 14.58 4.43
C GLN A 18 -14.20 14.29 2.95
N HIS A 19 -15.27 14.13 2.18
CA HIS A 19 -15.16 13.83 0.76
C HIS A 19 -14.35 14.92 0.03
N GLY A 20 -13.42 14.53 -0.83
CA GLY A 20 -12.58 15.45 -1.59
C GLY A 20 -11.40 16.07 -0.81
N THR A 21 -11.26 15.82 0.49
CA THR A 21 -10.15 16.35 1.28
C THR A 21 -9.10 15.28 1.59
N HIS A 22 -7.86 15.71 1.75
CA HIS A 22 -6.76 14.89 2.21
C HIS A 22 -5.76 15.71 3.04
N TYR A 23 -5.09 15.06 3.97
CA TYR A 23 -3.93 15.63 4.66
C TYR A 23 -2.70 15.54 3.76
N ALA A 24 -2.03 16.66 3.50
CA ALA A 24 -0.84 16.69 2.64
C ALA A 24 0.43 16.90 3.46
N ALA A 25 1.37 15.96 3.37
CA ALA A 25 2.72 16.07 3.92
C ALA A 25 3.74 15.42 2.98
N ARG A 26 3.71 15.85 1.71
CA ARG A 26 4.66 15.42 0.68
C ARG A 26 6.10 15.72 1.07
N GLY A 27 7.02 14.78 0.83
CA GLY A 27 8.44 14.97 1.10
C GLY A 27 8.79 15.09 2.59
N ALA A 28 7.87 14.71 3.48
CA ALA A 28 8.10 14.76 4.93
C ALA A 28 9.14 13.73 5.36
N GLU A 29 9.95 14.11 6.36
CA GLU A 29 10.93 13.27 7.02
C GLU A 29 10.39 12.80 8.36
N ILE A 30 10.23 11.48 8.52
CA ILE A 30 9.65 10.86 9.71
C ILE A 30 10.69 9.90 10.29
N ALA A 31 11.34 10.35 11.36
CA ALA A 31 12.44 9.60 11.98
C ALA A 31 11.95 8.45 12.89
N GLU A 32 10.74 8.59 13.41
CA GLU A 32 10.14 7.69 14.39
C GLU A 32 9.32 6.59 13.70
N PRO A 33 9.15 5.40 14.31
CA PRO A 33 8.19 4.42 13.79
C PRO A 33 6.77 4.98 13.85
N VAL A 34 6.01 4.80 12.77
CA VAL A 34 4.61 5.26 12.69
C VAL A 34 3.70 4.07 12.95
N ARG A 35 2.81 4.20 13.94
CA ARG A 35 1.78 3.19 14.26
C ARG A 35 0.39 3.79 14.15
N LEU A 36 -0.40 3.24 13.25
CA LEU A 36 -1.78 3.60 12.90
C LEU A 36 -2.74 2.40 13.04
N ASP A 37 -2.30 1.36 13.75
CA ASP A 37 -3.02 0.08 13.86
C ASP A 37 -4.44 0.27 14.40
N GLY A 38 -5.41 -0.38 13.76
CA GLY A 38 -6.83 -0.35 14.11
C GLY A 38 -7.52 1.00 13.91
N MET A 39 -6.82 2.02 13.41
CA MET A 39 -7.39 3.37 13.27
C MET A 39 -8.30 3.48 12.04
N THR A 40 -9.27 4.39 12.11
CA THR A 40 -9.96 4.90 10.91
C THR A 40 -9.23 6.16 10.45
N LEU A 41 -8.78 6.17 9.20
CA LEU A 41 -7.92 7.21 8.65
C LEU A 41 -8.64 8.01 7.55
N CYS A 42 -8.44 9.33 7.55
CA CYS A 42 -8.82 10.20 6.44
C CYS A 42 -7.91 10.00 5.21
N GLY A 43 -8.22 10.67 4.11
CA GLY A 43 -7.34 10.66 2.94
C GLY A 43 -6.04 11.41 3.23
N PHE A 44 -4.94 10.98 2.61
CA PHE A 44 -3.65 11.62 2.75
C PHE A 44 -2.77 11.52 1.51
N ASP A 45 -1.80 12.42 1.48
CA ASP A 45 -0.73 12.48 0.51
C ASP A 45 0.62 12.59 1.21
N LEU A 46 1.32 11.47 1.25
CA LEU A 46 2.67 11.30 1.78
C LEU A 46 3.63 10.97 0.63
N SER A 47 3.35 11.45 -0.58
CA SER A 47 4.23 11.25 -1.73
C SER A 47 5.62 11.81 -1.45
N ALA A 48 6.66 11.07 -1.85
CA ALA A 48 8.07 11.33 -1.62
C ALA A 48 8.47 11.43 -0.12
N ALA A 49 7.60 11.05 0.81
CA ALA A 49 7.96 11.00 2.23
C ALA A 49 9.03 9.94 2.49
N HIS A 50 9.89 10.23 3.47
CA HIS A 50 10.92 9.32 3.93
C HIS A 50 10.64 8.90 5.38
N PHE A 51 10.49 7.60 5.58
CA PHE A 51 10.33 6.98 6.88
C PHE A 51 11.63 6.25 7.21
N ALA A 52 12.37 6.74 8.20
CA ALA A 52 13.60 6.10 8.66
C ALA A 52 13.35 4.76 9.38
N ARG A 53 12.07 4.43 9.65
CA ARG A 53 11.62 3.27 10.41
C ARG A 53 10.36 2.68 9.77
N ALA A 54 9.80 1.66 10.41
CA ALA A 54 8.60 0.97 9.94
C ALA A 54 7.34 1.86 9.99
N LEU A 55 6.41 1.58 9.09
CA LEU A 55 5.05 2.12 9.05
C LEU A 55 4.07 0.96 9.25
N SER A 56 3.28 1.01 10.31
CA SER A 56 2.25 0.01 10.62
C SER A 56 0.88 0.66 10.62
N ALA A 57 -0.09 0.05 9.92
CA ALA A 57 -1.50 0.37 9.98
C ALA A 57 -2.33 -0.93 9.90
N ARG A 58 -1.93 -1.93 10.70
CA ARG A 58 -2.58 -3.25 10.75
C ARG A 58 -4.05 -3.09 11.16
N GLY A 59 -4.97 -3.72 10.43
CA GLY A 59 -6.39 -3.62 10.72
C GLY A 59 -7.00 -2.22 10.60
N ALA A 60 -6.28 -1.25 10.03
CA ALA A 60 -6.79 0.11 9.86
C ALA A 60 -7.86 0.18 8.75
N THR A 61 -8.74 1.18 8.83
CA THR A 61 -9.71 1.50 7.77
C THR A 61 -9.34 2.83 7.11
N PHE A 62 -8.99 2.78 5.84
CA PHE A 62 -8.66 3.97 5.04
C PHE A 62 -9.92 4.43 4.31
N ARG A 63 -10.44 5.61 4.69
CA ARG A 63 -11.70 6.16 4.17
C ARG A 63 -11.52 7.04 2.94
N GLY A 64 -10.33 7.61 2.76
CA GLY A 64 -9.98 8.46 1.63
C GLY A 64 -8.71 7.99 0.93
N LEU A 65 -8.39 8.65 -0.18
CA LEU A 65 -7.24 8.32 -1.02
C LEU A 65 -5.96 8.29 -0.19
N SER A 66 -5.16 7.23 -0.39
CA SER A 66 -3.94 7.00 0.39
C SER A 66 -2.75 6.98 -0.57
N TRP A 67 -2.01 8.08 -0.62
CA TRP A 67 -0.89 8.23 -1.55
C TRP A 67 0.46 8.19 -0.86
N LEU A 68 1.31 7.31 -1.37
CA LEU A 68 2.69 7.05 -0.94
C LEU A 68 3.60 6.93 -2.18
N HIS A 69 3.29 7.70 -3.23
CA HIS A 69 4.09 7.72 -4.46
C HIS A 69 5.54 8.07 -4.15
N ASP A 70 6.50 7.34 -4.70
CA ASP A 70 7.94 7.55 -4.51
C ASP A 70 8.40 7.62 -3.05
N ALA A 71 7.57 7.15 -2.09
CA ALA A 71 7.95 7.12 -0.69
C ALA A 71 9.10 6.12 -0.47
N ARG A 72 9.98 6.43 0.48
CA ARG A 72 11.05 5.53 0.91
C ARG A 72 10.83 5.15 2.37
N ILE A 73 10.74 3.86 2.63
CA ILE A 73 10.52 3.32 3.98
C ILE A 73 11.65 2.34 4.27
N GLU A 74 12.52 2.70 5.22
CA GLU A 74 13.68 1.87 5.56
C GLU A 74 13.27 0.60 6.34
N GLY A 75 12.10 0.62 6.98
CA GLY A 75 11.51 -0.52 7.67
C GLY A 75 10.52 -1.32 6.82
N THR A 76 9.73 -2.15 7.51
CA THR A 76 8.58 -2.83 6.91
C THR A 76 7.39 -1.87 6.83
N VAL A 77 6.62 -2.00 5.75
CA VAL A 77 5.28 -1.42 5.62
C VAL A 77 4.28 -2.53 5.93
N ASP A 78 3.52 -2.39 7.01
CA ASP A 78 2.58 -3.41 7.47
C ASP A 78 1.16 -2.88 7.47
N PHE A 79 0.38 -3.34 6.51
CA PHE A 79 -1.04 -3.05 6.36
C PHE A 79 -1.89 -4.31 6.51
N ALA A 80 -1.37 -5.36 7.14
CA ALA A 80 -2.08 -6.63 7.26
C ALA A 80 -3.46 -6.44 7.92
N GLY A 81 -4.50 -7.05 7.33
CA GLY A 81 -5.89 -6.94 7.80
C GLY A 81 -6.56 -5.58 7.54
N ALA A 82 -5.90 -4.62 6.87
CA ALA A 82 -6.48 -3.31 6.63
C ALA A 82 -7.60 -3.34 5.56
N THR A 83 -8.52 -2.37 5.65
CA THR A 83 -9.57 -2.13 4.64
C THR A 83 -9.34 -0.79 3.95
N PHE A 84 -9.20 -0.82 2.63
CA PHE A 84 -9.09 0.36 1.77
C PHE A 84 -10.40 0.61 1.05
N ARG A 85 -11.18 1.60 1.51
CA ARG A 85 -12.46 2.00 0.90
C ARG A 85 -12.27 2.74 -0.43
N THR A 86 -11.07 3.25 -0.65
CA THR A 86 -10.63 3.97 -1.85
C THR A 86 -9.23 3.52 -2.24
N ASP A 87 -8.63 4.15 -3.24
CA ASP A 87 -7.35 3.71 -3.77
C ASP A 87 -6.19 3.83 -2.78
N LEU A 88 -5.30 2.83 -2.84
CA LEU A 88 -3.95 2.87 -2.31
C LEU A 88 -2.98 3.01 -3.48
N ARG A 89 -2.21 4.09 -3.48
CA ARG A 89 -1.24 4.40 -4.55
C ARG A 89 0.17 4.39 -3.99
N LEU A 90 0.96 3.42 -4.45
CA LEU A 90 2.32 3.09 -4.02
C LEU A 90 3.30 3.12 -5.20
N ASP A 91 2.98 3.84 -6.27
CA ASP A 91 3.84 3.95 -7.44
C ASP A 91 5.26 4.38 -7.04
N GLY A 92 6.28 3.67 -7.51
CA GLY A 92 7.68 4.00 -7.19
C GLY A 92 8.10 3.77 -5.73
N LEU A 93 7.24 3.20 -4.87
CA LEU A 93 7.56 2.88 -3.48
C LEU A 93 8.87 2.10 -3.36
N ARG A 94 9.70 2.47 -2.38
CA ARG A 94 10.91 1.73 -1.99
C ARG A 94 10.80 1.26 -0.55
N ALA A 95 10.81 -0.05 -0.33
CA ALA A 95 10.79 -0.66 0.99
C ALA A 95 11.46 -2.04 0.99
N ALA A 96 11.86 -2.54 2.15
CA ALA A 96 12.35 -3.91 2.26
C ALA A 96 11.21 -4.94 2.13
N ARG A 97 10.07 -4.65 2.75
CA ARG A 97 8.88 -5.51 2.77
C ARG A 97 7.60 -4.67 2.81
N LEU A 98 6.58 -5.12 2.08
CA LEU A 98 5.21 -4.64 2.11
C LEU A 98 4.28 -5.80 2.44
N ASP A 99 3.65 -5.75 3.59
CA ASP A 99 2.65 -6.73 4.02
C ASP A 99 1.24 -6.17 3.81
N LEU A 100 0.51 -6.80 2.91
CA LEU A 100 -0.88 -6.54 2.54
C LEU A 100 -1.73 -7.81 2.73
N SER A 101 -1.27 -8.76 3.56
CA SER A 101 -2.02 -9.97 3.84
C SER A 101 -3.37 -9.66 4.51
N ASP A 102 -4.38 -10.49 4.25
CA ASP A 102 -5.73 -10.36 4.82
C ASP A 102 -6.41 -9.00 4.56
N THR A 103 -5.93 -8.24 3.57
CA THR A 103 -6.50 -6.91 3.26
C THR A 103 -7.74 -6.98 2.39
N ARG A 104 -8.62 -5.98 2.53
CA ARG A 104 -9.74 -5.75 1.63
C ARG A 104 -9.55 -4.45 0.86
N PHE A 105 -9.58 -4.54 -0.47
CA PHE A 105 -9.52 -3.40 -1.37
C PHE A 105 -10.85 -3.19 -2.10
N GLU A 106 -11.53 -2.10 -1.78
CA GLU A 106 -12.71 -1.63 -2.52
C GLU A 106 -12.31 -0.64 -3.63
N GLY A 107 -11.20 0.06 -3.44
CA GLY A 107 -10.53 0.87 -4.47
C GLY A 107 -9.32 0.16 -5.11
N VAL A 108 -8.69 0.83 -6.06
CA VAL A 108 -7.56 0.29 -6.83
C VAL A 108 -6.30 0.22 -5.96
N LEU A 109 -5.63 -0.93 -6.00
CA LEU A 109 -4.25 -1.05 -5.53
C LEU A 109 -3.31 -0.79 -6.72
N ARG A 110 -2.44 0.21 -6.61
CA ARG A 110 -1.41 0.48 -7.63
C ARG A 110 -0.03 0.54 -7.00
N LEU A 111 0.89 -0.24 -7.55
CA LEU A 111 2.29 -0.38 -7.14
C LEU A 111 3.23 -0.13 -8.33
N ASP A 112 2.79 0.58 -9.36
CA ASP A 112 3.55 0.65 -10.62
C ASP A 112 4.97 1.18 -10.38
N ARG A 113 5.96 0.47 -10.92
CA ARG A 113 7.40 0.76 -10.77
C ARG A 113 7.92 0.73 -9.32
N ALA A 114 7.16 0.19 -8.37
CA ALA A 114 7.64 -0.05 -7.01
C ALA A 114 8.82 -1.04 -6.99
N ARG A 115 9.73 -0.80 -6.05
CA ARG A 115 10.92 -1.63 -5.80
C ARG A 115 10.90 -2.08 -4.36
N VAL A 116 10.32 -3.25 -4.13
CA VAL A 116 10.11 -3.81 -2.80
C VAL A 116 10.73 -5.20 -2.76
N GLY A 117 11.52 -5.52 -1.73
CA GLY A 117 12.12 -6.85 -1.62
C GLY A 117 11.03 -7.93 -1.62
N GLU A 118 10.09 -7.84 -0.69
CA GLU A 118 8.99 -8.79 -0.56
C GLU A 118 7.64 -8.08 -0.48
N VAL A 119 6.69 -8.52 -1.30
CA VAL A 119 5.28 -8.12 -1.22
C VAL A 119 4.45 -9.34 -0.87
N VAL A 120 3.62 -9.23 0.17
CA VAL A 120 2.71 -10.31 0.59
C VAL A 120 1.28 -9.81 0.45
N LEU A 121 0.50 -10.44 -0.42
CA LEU A 121 -0.93 -10.19 -0.57
C LEU A 121 -1.77 -11.36 -0.07
N ASP A 122 -1.17 -12.42 0.49
CA ASP A 122 -1.88 -13.64 0.87
C ASP A 122 -3.22 -13.38 1.59
N ARG A 123 -4.28 -14.05 1.14
CA ARG A 123 -5.67 -13.91 1.63
C ARG A 123 -6.28 -12.52 1.47
N SER A 124 -5.73 -11.67 0.60
CA SER A 124 -6.35 -10.39 0.26
C SER A 124 -7.52 -10.57 -0.71
N CYS A 125 -8.47 -9.64 -0.63
CA CYS A 125 -9.61 -9.55 -1.55
C CYS A 125 -9.61 -8.19 -2.25
N HIS A 126 -9.55 -8.20 -3.58
CA HIS A 126 -9.51 -7.00 -4.42
C HIS A 126 -10.75 -6.92 -5.30
N LEU A 127 -11.65 -6.00 -4.97
CA LEU A 127 -12.86 -5.73 -5.76
C LEU A 127 -12.56 -4.89 -7.00
N ALA A 128 -11.49 -4.09 -6.94
CA ALA A 128 -11.01 -3.27 -8.03
C ALA A 128 -9.67 -3.78 -8.56
N ASN A 129 -9.13 -3.06 -9.53
CA ASN A 129 -7.91 -3.45 -10.24
C ASN A 129 -6.68 -3.47 -9.31
N VAL A 130 -5.77 -4.39 -9.61
CA VAL A 130 -4.41 -4.42 -9.06
C VAL A 130 -3.43 -4.14 -10.18
N SER A 131 -2.64 -3.09 -10.03
CA SER A 131 -1.59 -2.73 -11.00
C SER A 131 -0.22 -2.85 -10.35
N MET A 132 0.62 -3.67 -10.96
CA MET A 132 2.03 -3.87 -10.61
C MET A 132 2.89 -3.73 -11.87
N ALA A 133 2.57 -2.76 -12.73
CA ALA A 133 3.30 -2.56 -13.96
C ALA A 133 4.74 -2.08 -13.66
N GLY A 134 5.74 -2.71 -14.26
CA GLY A 134 7.15 -2.33 -14.12
C GLY A 134 7.75 -2.55 -12.73
N VAL A 135 7.11 -3.32 -11.85
CA VAL A 135 7.64 -3.59 -10.50
C VAL A 135 8.93 -4.40 -10.54
N VAL A 136 9.73 -4.29 -9.48
CA VAL A 136 10.89 -5.16 -9.24
C VAL A 136 10.79 -5.73 -7.84
N PHE A 137 10.43 -7.02 -7.74
CA PHE A 137 10.28 -7.75 -6.48
C PHE A 137 11.14 -9.01 -6.41
N GLU A 138 11.69 -9.30 -5.23
CA GLU A 138 12.36 -10.58 -4.98
C GLU A 138 11.33 -11.69 -4.72
N ARG A 139 10.27 -11.37 -3.98
CA ARG A 139 9.18 -12.30 -3.64
C ARG A 139 7.83 -11.61 -3.73
N LEU A 140 6.86 -12.34 -4.28
CA LEU A 140 5.45 -11.95 -4.29
C LEU A 140 4.59 -13.12 -3.78
N GLY A 141 3.93 -12.91 -2.63
CA GLY A 141 2.92 -13.80 -2.09
C GLY A 141 1.52 -13.43 -2.59
N LEU A 142 0.80 -14.38 -3.15
CA LEU A 142 -0.56 -14.29 -3.68
C LEU A 142 -1.42 -15.48 -3.22
N LYS A 143 -1.07 -16.12 -2.10
CA LYS A 143 -1.75 -17.34 -1.67
C LYS A 143 -3.18 -17.03 -1.26
N ASP A 144 -4.14 -17.77 -1.79
CA ASP A 144 -5.57 -17.62 -1.48
C ASP A 144 -6.09 -16.17 -1.70
N CYS A 145 -5.51 -15.44 -2.65
CA CYS A 145 -5.98 -14.11 -3.02
C CYS A 145 -7.19 -14.18 -3.95
N GLU A 146 -8.12 -13.24 -3.79
CA GLU A 146 -9.22 -13.01 -4.70
C GLU A 146 -9.02 -11.68 -5.44
N MET A 147 -8.97 -11.72 -6.77
CA MET A 147 -8.88 -10.54 -7.63
C MET A 147 -10.08 -10.50 -8.57
N LEU A 148 -11.11 -9.76 -8.18
CA LEU A 148 -12.33 -9.59 -8.97
C LEU A 148 -12.16 -8.48 -10.03
N GLY A 149 -11.29 -7.51 -9.75
CA GLY A 149 -10.77 -6.59 -10.75
C GLY A 149 -9.76 -7.26 -11.68
N GLY A 150 -9.15 -6.48 -12.56
CA GLY A 150 -8.04 -6.97 -13.38
C GLY A 150 -6.69 -6.95 -12.65
N LEU A 151 -5.73 -7.69 -13.20
CA LEU A 151 -4.35 -7.75 -12.75
C LEU A 151 -3.43 -7.33 -13.90
N TRP A 152 -2.62 -6.29 -13.68
CA TRP A 152 -1.66 -5.76 -14.65
C TRP A 152 -0.23 -6.00 -14.18
N LEU A 153 0.53 -6.76 -14.96
CA LEU A 153 1.92 -7.14 -14.69
C LEU A 153 2.88 -6.70 -15.81
N GLU A 154 2.47 -5.77 -16.67
CA GLU A 154 3.27 -5.32 -17.81
C GLU A 154 4.66 -4.86 -17.37
N GLY A 155 5.72 -5.50 -17.87
CA GLY A 155 7.10 -5.20 -17.52
C GLY A 155 7.51 -5.53 -16.07
N ALA A 156 6.67 -6.24 -15.32
CA ALA A 156 6.99 -6.68 -13.96
C ALA A 156 8.16 -7.68 -13.96
N ARG A 157 9.08 -7.52 -13.00
CA ARG A 157 10.19 -8.44 -12.74
C ARG A 157 10.06 -8.98 -11.33
N ILE A 158 9.56 -10.20 -11.21
CA ILE A 158 9.33 -10.85 -9.92
C ILE A 158 10.09 -12.17 -9.89
N ARG A 159 11.04 -12.31 -8.97
CA ARG A 159 11.93 -13.49 -8.97
C ARG A 159 11.26 -14.75 -8.44
N ARG A 160 10.39 -14.64 -7.44
CA ARG A 160 9.61 -15.77 -6.90
C ARG A 160 8.18 -15.35 -6.66
N VAL A 161 7.24 -16.16 -7.13
CA VAL A 161 5.81 -15.96 -6.94
C VAL A 161 5.23 -17.20 -6.26
N SER A 162 4.45 -17.02 -5.19
CA SER A 162 3.63 -18.07 -4.61
C SER A 162 2.15 -17.73 -4.76
N SER A 163 1.45 -18.42 -5.65
CA SER A 163 0.07 -18.10 -6.05
C SER A 163 -0.90 -19.28 -5.87
N ALA A 164 -0.62 -20.17 -4.93
CA ALA A 164 -1.52 -21.29 -4.65
C ALA A 164 -2.88 -20.74 -4.19
N GLY A 165 -3.97 -21.18 -4.83
CA GLY A 165 -5.31 -20.68 -4.51
C GLY A 165 -5.62 -19.27 -5.02
N LEU A 166 -4.76 -18.66 -5.84
CA LEU A 166 -5.05 -17.36 -6.46
C LEU A 166 -6.24 -17.49 -7.43
N HIS A 167 -7.26 -16.66 -7.22
CA HIS A 167 -8.41 -16.53 -8.11
C HIS A 167 -8.43 -15.15 -8.77
N VAL A 168 -8.56 -15.11 -10.09
CA VAL A 168 -8.65 -13.87 -10.88
C VAL A 168 -9.84 -13.95 -11.82
N GLU A 169 -10.87 -13.13 -11.60
CA GLU A 169 -12.07 -13.08 -12.45
C GLU A 169 -11.97 -11.99 -13.53
N GLY A 170 -11.26 -10.89 -13.25
CA GLY A 170 -11.14 -9.77 -14.17
C GLY A 170 -10.11 -10.00 -15.28
N ARG A 171 -9.89 -8.95 -16.09
CA ARG A 171 -8.90 -9.02 -17.17
C ARG A 171 -7.49 -9.19 -16.62
N ARG A 172 -6.82 -10.23 -17.09
CA ARG A 172 -5.37 -10.41 -16.91
C ARG A 172 -4.64 -9.90 -18.15
N ARG A 173 -3.64 -9.04 -17.96
CA ARG A 173 -2.71 -8.65 -19.02
C ARG A 173 -1.30 -9.00 -18.58
N ASP A 174 -0.80 -10.08 -19.19
CA ASP A 174 0.60 -10.47 -19.13
C ASP A 174 1.26 -9.93 -20.41
N GLY A 175 2.47 -9.36 -20.28
CA GLY A 175 3.28 -8.89 -21.40
C GLY A 175 4.16 -9.99 -21.95
#